data_AF-A0A954RKI0-F1
#
_entry.id   AF-A0A954RKI0-F1
#
_cell.length_a   1.000
_cell.length_b   1.000
_cell.length_c   1.000
_cell.angle_alpha   90.00
_cell.angle_beta   90.00
_cell.angle_gamma   90.00
#
_symmetry.space_group_name_H-M   'P 1'
#
loop_
_entity.id
_entity.type
_entity.pdbx_description
1 polymer ?
#
loop_
_entity_poly.entity_id
_entity_poly.type
_entity_poly.pdbx_seq_one_letter_code
_entity_poly.pdbx_strand_id
1 'polypeptide(L)'
;TYFGDANLDGEFNSADLINVFQAGQYEDAFSANSTWSTGDWNGDGEFTTSDFVVAFQDGGYEKGPRHAVSAVPEPSGLMTLLIGTMGFLVRTHR
;
A
#
# COMPACT_ATOMS: atom_id res chain seq x y z
N THR A 1 3.83 0.67 3.16
CA THR A 1 3.30 -0.07 4.30
C THR A 1 2.07 -0.88 3.86
N TYR A 2 1.23 -1.34 4.79
CA TYR A 2 -0.03 -2.04 4.57
C TYR A 2 -1.23 -1.15 4.87
N PHE A 3 -2.38 -1.47 4.29
CA PHE A 3 -3.64 -1.00 4.86
C PHE A 3 -3.80 -1.64 6.24
N GLY A 4 -4.15 -0.83 7.25
CA GLY A 4 -4.20 -1.29 8.64
C GLY A 4 -3.06 -0.80 9.55
N ASP A 5 -1.95 -0.31 8.98
CA ASP A 5 -0.81 0.24 9.73
C ASP A 5 -1.16 1.63 10.30
N ALA A 6 -1.87 1.66 11.43
CA ALA A 6 -2.44 2.87 12.02
C ALA A 6 -1.39 3.78 12.65
N ASN A 7 -0.28 3.22 13.13
CA ASN A 7 0.80 3.97 13.78
C ASN A 7 1.95 4.34 12.81
N LEU A 8 1.89 3.87 11.55
CA LEU A 8 2.87 4.06 10.49
C LEU A 8 4.26 3.49 10.81
N ASP A 9 4.33 2.39 11.57
CA ASP A 9 5.58 1.71 11.90
C ASP A 9 6.07 0.74 10.81
N GLY A 10 5.26 0.55 9.76
CA GLY A 10 5.57 -0.28 8.61
C GLY A 10 4.99 -1.68 8.66
N GLU A 11 4.35 -2.05 9.76
CA GLU A 11 3.67 -3.32 9.98
C GLU A 11 2.16 -3.12 10.11
N PHE A 12 1.37 -4.17 9.87
CA PHE A 12 -0.03 -4.21 10.30
C PHE A 12 -0.19 -5.39 11.25
N ASN A 13 -0.36 -5.11 12.55
CA ASN A 13 -0.43 -6.14 13.58
C ASN A 13 -1.42 -5.77 14.70
N SER A 14 -1.44 -6.58 15.75
CA SER A 14 -2.35 -6.38 16.88
C SER A 14 -2.20 -5.02 17.59
N ALA A 15 -1.03 -4.38 17.53
CA ALA A 15 -0.80 -3.07 18.14
C ALA A 15 -1.60 -1.96 17.42
N ASP A 16 -1.73 -2.03 16.10
CA ASP A 16 -2.58 -1.12 15.32
C ASP A 16 -4.04 -1.24 15.70
N LEU A 17 -4.52 -2.48 15.84
CA LEU A 17 -5.89 -2.76 16.26
C LEU A 17 -6.17 -2.18 17.65
N ILE A 18 -5.25 -2.37 18.60
CA ILE A 18 -5.37 -1.77 19.93
C ILE A 18 -5.40 -0.24 19.83
N ASN A 19 -4.54 0.37 19.00
CA ASN A 19 -4.46 1.81 18.83
C ASN A 19 -5.78 2.40 18.30
N VAL A 20 -6.36 1.83 17.23
CA VAL A 20 -7.62 2.34 16.66
C VAL A 20 -8.82 2.12 17.59
N PHE A 21 -8.87 0.99 18.32
CA PHE A 21 -9.95 0.77 19.29
C PHE A 21 -9.85 1.68 20.52
N GLN A 22 -8.66 2.15 20.89
CA GLN A 22 -8.51 3.15 21.94
C GLN A 22 -9.10 4.52 21.55
N ALA A 23 -9.21 4.82 20.25
CA ALA A 23 -9.88 6.03 19.77
C ALA A 23 -11.41 5.97 19.99
N GLY A 24 -11.99 4.77 20.07
CA GLY A 24 -13.41 4.59 20.37
C GLY A 24 -14.37 4.97 19.25
N GLN A 25 -13.89 5.03 18.00
CA GLN A 25 -14.65 5.51 16.84
C GLN A 25 -15.27 4.38 16.00
N TYR A 26 -15.06 3.12 16.39
CA TYR A 26 -15.63 1.99 15.68
C TYR A 26 -17.15 1.97 15.77
N GLU A 27 -17.83 2.19 14.64
CA GLU A 27 -19.29 2.17 14.53
C GLU A 27 -19.99 3.10 15.56
N ASP A 28 -19.40 4.27 15.83
CA ASP A 28 -19.84 5.18 16.92
C ASP A 28 -20.99 6.13 16.55
N ALA A 29 -21.39 6.15 15.27
CA ALA A 29 -22.40 7.01 14.65
C ALA A 29 -22.07 8.53 14.63
N PHE A 30 -20.85 8.92 14.96
CA PHE A 30 -20.38 10.30 14.84
C PHE A 30 -19.71 10.54 13.50
N SER A 31 -20.43 11.23 12.62
CA SER A 31 -19.95 11.36 11.25
C SER A 31 -18.63 12.14 11.11
N ALA A 32 -17.77 11.66 10.21
CA ALA A 32 -16.53 12.26 9.76
C ALA A 32 -15.55 12.58 10.90
N ASN A 33 -15.52 11.74 11.94
CA ASN A 33 -14.62 11.92 13.09
C ASN A 33 -13.36 11.04 13.03
N SER A 34 -13.26 10.18 12.01
CA SER A 34 -12.19 9.20 11.87
C SER A 34 -11.09 9.66 10.93
N THR A 35 -9.90 9.14 11.19
CA THR A 35 -8.65 9.39 10.48
C THR A 35 -7.91 8.07 10.30
N TRP A 36 -6.86 8.05 9.49
CA TRP A 36 -6.02 6.85 9.34
C TRP A 36 -5.57 6.24 10.68
N SER A 37 -5.13 7.08 11.63
CA SER A 37 -4.65 6.63 12.95
C SER A 37 -5.75 6.15 13.89
N THR A 38 -7.01 6.42 13.54
CA THR A 38 -8.18 6.02 14.34
C THR A 38 -9.09 5.02 13.63
N GLY A 39 -8.70 4.55 12.43
CA GLY A 39 -9.30 3.40 11.75
C GLY A 39 -9.91 3.66 10.37
N ASP A 40 -9.93 4.90 9.87
CA ASP A 40 -10.41 5.23 8.52
C ASP A 40 -9.36 4.83 7.47
N TRP A 41 -9.46 3.59 6.99
CA TRP A 41 -8.51 2.97 6.05
C TRP A 41 -9.07 2.90 4.63
N ASN A 42 -10.38 3.10 4.45
CA ASN A 42 -11.01 3.26 3.14
C ASN A 42 -11.06 4.74 2.68
N GLY A 43 -10.83 5.70 3.58
CA GLY A 43 -10.77 7.14 3.33
C GLY A 43 -12.13 7.83 3.25
N ASP A 44 -13.19 7.26 3.83
CA ASP A 44 -14.53 7.84 3.84
C ASP A 44 -14.85 8.70 5.08
N GLY A 45 -13.92 8.74 6.04
CA GLY A 45 -14.02 9.54 7.26
C GLY A 45 -14.70 8.84 8.44
N GLU A 46 -15.08 7.57 8.30
CA GLU A 46 -15.65 6.74 9.36
C GLU A 46 -14.73 5.55 9.67
N PHE A 47 -14.77 5.03 10.90
CA PHE A 47 -14.17 3.74 11.22
C PHE A 47 -15.26 2.68 11.35
N THR A 48 -15.43 1.87 10.31
CA THR A 48 -16.48 0.86 10.24
C THR A 48 -15.94 -0.50 9.80
N THR A 49 -16.84 -1.46 9.67
CA THR A 49 -16.51 -2.78 9.13
C THR A 49 -15.90 -2.72 7.72
N SER A 50 -16.20 -1.70 6.90
CA SER A 50 -15.60 -1.61 5.55
C SER A 50 -14.10 -1.34 5.59
N ASP A 51 -13.59 -0.64 6.59
CA ASP A 51 -12.16 -0.40 6.79
C ASP A 51 -11.42 -1.69 7.07
N PHE A 52 -12.00 -2.56 7.91
CA PHE A 52 -11.47 -3.89 8.13
C PHE A 52 -11.44 -4.71 6.85
N VAL A 53 -12.48 -4.64 6.03
CA VAL A 53 -12.49 -5.32 4.72
C VAL A 53 -11.32 -4.84 3.86
N VAL A 54 -11.09 -3.53 3.77
CA VAL A 54 -9.96 -2.96 3.02
C VAL A 54 -8.61 -3.43 3.57
N ALA A 55 -8.39 -3.33 4.89
CA ALA A 55 -7.13 -3.70 5.52
C ALA A 55 -6.82 -5.20 5.41
N PHE A 56 -7.81 -6.07 5.64
CA PHE A 56 -7.59 -7.52 5.53
C PHE A 56 -7.53 -8.01 4.08
N GLN A 57 -8.16 -7.32 3.13
CA GLN A 57 -8.00 -7.62 1.70
C GLN A 57 -6.60 -7.31 1.18
N ASP A 58 -5.89 -6.30 1.72
CA ASP A 58 -4.47 -6.06 1.41
C ASP A 58 -3.56 -7.21 1.89
N GLY A 59 -4.02 -8.02 2.86
CA GLY A 59 -3.36 -9.26 3.28
C GLY A 59 -2.08 -9.07 4.10
N GLY A 60 -1.89 -7.88 4.68
CA GLY A 60 -0.71 -7.48 5.45
C GLY A 60 -0.66 -7.93 6.91
N TYR A 61 -1.78 -8.40 7.46
CA TYR A 61 -1.89 -8.69 8.89
C TYR A 61 -0.86 -9.74 9.35
N GLU A 62 -0.06 -9.38 10.35
CA GLU A 62 0.98 -10.23 10.97
C GLU A 62 2.01 -10.75 9.93
N LYS A 63 2.26 -9.99 8.85
CA LYS A 63 3.30 -10.30 7.85
C LYS A 63 4.67 -9.69 8.16
N GLY A 64 4.76 -8.87 9.21
CA GLY A 64 5.95 -8.03 9.49
C GLY A 64 6.09 -6.89 8.48
N PRO A 65 7.24 -6.18 8.43
CA PRO A 65 7.39 -4.98 7.62
C PRO A 65 7.30 -5.26 6.11
N ARG A 66 6.57 -4.41 5.37
CA ARG A 66 6.54 -4.51 3.89
C ARG A 66 7.89 -4.06 3.33
N HIS A 67 8.74 -5.02 2.96
CA HIS A 67 10.02 -4.73 2.33
C HIS A 67 9.79 -3.92 1.05
N ALA A 68 10.55 -2.83 0.86
CA ALA A 68 10.60 -2.14 -0.41
C ALA A 68 10.98 -3.15 -1.49
N VAL A 69 10.19 -3.22 -2.57
CA VAL A 69 10.48 -4.08 -3.70
C VAL A 69 11.87 -3.71 -4.20
N SER A 70 12.83 -4.62 -4.03
CA SER A 70 14.17 -4.43 -4.58
C SER A 70 14.02 -4.18 -6.07
N ALA A 71 14.64 -3.13 -6.59
CA ALA A 71 14.70 -2.91 -8.03
C ALA A 71 15.32 -4.16 -8.66
N VAL A 72 14.48 -5.01 -9.25
CA VAL A 72 14.93 -6.18 -10.00
C VAL A 72 15.68 -5.63 -11.20
N PRO A 73 16.97 -5.98 -11.40
CA PRO A 73 17.68 -5.59 -12.61
C PRO A 73 16.89 -6.14 -13.81
N GLU A 74 16.29 -5.26 -14.61
CA GLU A 74 15.55 -5.72 -15.78
C GLU A 74 16.52 -6.50 -16.68
N PRO A 75 16.17 -7.73 -17.10
CA PRO A 75 17.06 -8.54 -17.93
C PRO A 75 17.16 -7.89 -19.30
N SER A 76 18.20 -7.08 -19.51
CA SER A 76 18.65 -6.59 -20.82
C SER A 76 17.62 -5.82 -21.67
N GLY A 77 16.43 -5.48 -21.16
CA GLY A 77 15.35 -4.85 -21.93
C GLY A 77 15.74 -3.49 -22.53
N LEU A 78 16.46 -2.69 -21.74
CA LEU A 78 17.05 -1.43 -22.22
C LEU A 78 18.13 -1.65 -23.27
N MET A 79 18.91 -2.73 -23.16
CA MET A 79 19.96 -3.07 -24.12
C MET A 79 19.36 -3.54 -25.45
N THR A 80 18.33 -4.39 -25.44
CA THR A 80 17.65 -4.84 -26.66
C THR A 80 16.89 -3.71 -27.35
N LEU A 81 16.31 -2.77 -26.61
CA LEU A 81 15.71 -1.56 -27.17
C LEU A 81 16.75 -0.65 -27.84
N LEU A 82 17.90 -0.44 -27.20
CA LEU A 82 19.00 0.35 -27.76
C LEU A 82 19.60 -0.30 -29.01
N ILE A 83 19.81 -1.61 -29.00
CA ILE A 83 20.32 -2.35 -30.17
C ILE A 83 19.30 -2.35 -31.31
N GLY A 84 18.01 -2.52 -31.00
CA GLY A 84 16.93 -2.51 -32.00
C GLY A 84 16.76 -1.15 -32.69
N THR A 85 16.80 -0.06 -31.92
CA THR A 85 16.68 1.31 -32.47
C THR A 85 17.91 1.71 -33.29
N MET A 86 19.12 1.33 -32.85
CA MET A 86 20.34 1.57 -33.61
C MET A 86 20.35 0.78 -34.93
N GLY A 87 19.89 -0.48 -34.91
CA GLY A 87 19.70 -1.28 -36.12
C GLY A 87 18.68 -0.68 -37.10
N PHE A 88 17.61 -0.08 -36.58
CA PHE A 88 16.59 0.59 -37.39
C PHE A 88 17.13 1.87 -38.05
N LEU A 89 17.85 2.70 -37.29
CA LEU A 89 18.47 3.94 -37.78
C LEU A 89 19.52 3.67 -38.86
N VAL A 90 20.36 2.65 -38.69
CA VAL A 90 21.37 2.26 -39.70
C VAL A 90 20.71 1.77 -41.00
N ARG A 91 19.50 1.19 -40.91
CA ARG A 91 18.75 0.69 -42.06
C ARG A 91 18.00 1.78 -42.83
N THR A 92 17.58 2.86 -42.18
CA THR A 92 16.89 3.99 -42.86
C THR A 92 17.83 4.96 -43.55
N HIS A 93 19.14 4.86 -43.33
CA HIS A 93 20.19 5.68 -43.95
C HIS A 93 20.91 5.01 -45.14
N ARG A 94 20.45 3.83 -45.57
CA ARG A 94 20.85 3.16 -46.83
C ARG A 94 19.71 3.23 -47.83
#